data_AF-A0A960QTW3-F1
#
_entry.id   AF-A0A960QTW3-F1
#
_cell.length_a   1.000
_cell.length_b   1.000
_cell.length_c   1.000
_cell.angle_alpha   90.00
_cell.angle_beta   90.00
_cell.angle_gamma   90.00
#
_symmetry.space_group_name_H-M   'P 1'
#
loop_
_entity.id
_entity.type
_entity.pdbx_description
1 polymer ?
#
loop_
_entity_poly.entity_id
_entity_poly.type
_entity_poly.pdbx_seq_one_letter_code
_entity_poly.pdbx_strand_id
1 'polypeptide(L)'
;MKKLTTLTPEQKDRMASFAQEWIQHGWRTKPLTEEEWSVVEDGMRRCYEYAGKPWPGVVVRVPSPIVGAFAAPAAAFEIALRRRLVGGAVGGAVRDAESGALGGTVSDRKSIRLNACN
;
A
#
# COMPACT_ATOMS: atom_id res chain seq x y z
N MET A 1 -6.17 -27.71 28.86
CA MET A 1 -4.94 -27.90 28.07
C MET A 1 -3.94 -28.68 28.92
N LYS A 2 -3.46 -29.84 28.47
CA LYS A 2 -2.54 -30.69 29.26
C LYS A 2 -1.13 -30.08 29.21
N LYS A 3 -0.54 -29.81 30.38
CA LYS A 3 0.85 -29.30 30.46
C LYS A 3 1.83 -30.44 30.18
N LEU A 4 2.79 -30.21 29.29
CA LEU A 4 3.96 -31.06 29.12
C LEU A 4 4.96 -30.73 30.22
N THR A 5 5.11 -31.62 31.21
CA THR A 5 6.08 -31.47 32.32
C THR A 5 7.37 -32.23 32.07
N THR A 6 7.37 -33.14 31.10
CA THR A 6 8.48 -34.06 30.83
C THR A 6 8.52 -34.36 29.33
N LEU A 7 9.74 -34.39 28.78
CA LEU A 7 9.99 -34.75 27.39
C LEU A 7 10.09 -36.26 27.24
N THR A 8 9.50 -36.81 26.17
CA THR A 8 9.69 -38.22 25.79
C THR A 8 11.14 -38.46 25.32
N PRO A 9 11.64 -39.71 25.35
CA PRO A 9 12.97 -40.03 24.85
C PRO A 9 13.20 -39.54 23.41
N GLU A 10 12.21 -39.72 22.53
CA GLU A 10 12.26 -39.31 21.13
C GLU A 10 12.36 -37.79 20.98
N GLN A 11 11.65 -37.04 21.84
CA GLN A 11 11.74 -35.59 21.88
C GLN A 11 13.13 -35.12 22.32
N LYS A 12 13.72 -35.78 23.33
CA LYS A 12 15.08 -35.48 23.81
C LYS A 12 16.12 -35.73 22.73
N ASP A 13 16.04 -36.87 22.04
CA ASP A 13 16.95 -37.21 20.94
C ASP A 13 16.87 -36.20 19.78
N ARG A 14 15.67 -35.67 19.51
CA ARG A 14 15.47 -34.63 18.50
C ARG A 14 15.97 -33.24 18.89
N MET A 15 16.21 -32.95 20.17
CA MET A 15 16.57 -31.59 20.61
C MET A 15 17.86 -31.09 19.95
N ALA A 16 18.88 -31.95 19.84
CA ALA A 16 20.17 -31.56 19.29
C ALA A 16 20.07 -31.19 17.80
N SER A 17 19.40 -32.01 16.98
CA SER A 17 19.21 -31.73 15.56
C SER A 17 18.30 -30.51 15.34
N PHE A 18 17.23 -30.40 16.12
CA PHE A 18 16.33 -29.24 16.06
C PHE A 18 17.04 -27.94 16.41
N ALA A 19 17.91 -27.92 17.42
CA ALA A 19 18.71 -26.76 17.75
C ALA A 19 19.62 -26.35 16.57
N GLN A 20 20.23 -27.32 15.88
CA GLN A 20 21.06 -27.04 14.71
C GLN A 20 20.25 -26.52 13.51
N GLU A 21 19.07 -27.09 13.26
CA GLU A 21 18.14 -26.58 12.25
C GLU A 21 17.78 -25.11 12.53
N TRP A 22 17.49 -24.78 13.79
CA TRP A 22 17.19 -23.40 14.21
C TRP A 22 18.38 -22.46 14.16
N ILE A 23 19.59 -22.92 14.45
CA ILE A 23 20.79 -22.09 14.31
C ILE A 23 21.02 -21.76 12.83
N GLN A 24 20.87 -22.75 11.95
CA GLN A 24 21.04 -22.56 10.50
C GLN A 24 19.98 -21.62 9.92
N HIS A 25 18.71 -21.78 10.31
CA HIS A 25 17.62 -20.96 9.78
C HIS A 25 17.52 -19.59 10.47
N GLY A 26 17.64 -19.56 11.80
CA GLY A 26 17.39 -18.38 12.62
C GLY A 26 18.43 -17.27 12.46
N TRP A 27 19.64 -17.60 12.02
CA TRP A 27 20.70 -16.62 11.70
C TRP A 27 20.89 -16.38 10.20
N ARG A 28 20.01 -16.93 9.35
CA ARG A 28 20.08 -16.67 7.91
C ARG A 28 19.61 -15.24 7.63
N THR A 29 20.56 -14.35 7.43
CA THR A 29 20.34 -12.94 7.02
C THR A 29 20.51 -12.73 5.51
N LYS A 30 20.57 -13.82 4.74
CA LYS A 30 20.63 -13.72 3.27
C LYS A 30 19.31 -13.20 2.73
N PRO A 31 19.33 -12.40 1.64
CA PRO A 31 18.11 -12.02 0.93
C PRO A 31 17.23 -13.24 0.62
N LEU A 32 15.91 -13.05 0.70
CA LEU A 32 14.93 -14.06 0.29
C LEU A 32 15.01 -14.26 -1.22
N THR A 33 14.82 -15.50 -1.67
CA THR A 33 14.63 -15.83 -3.09
C THR A 33 13.24 -15.38 -3.57
N GLU A 34 13.00 -15.41 -4.88
CA GLU A 34 11.71 -15.02 -5.44
C GLU A 34 10.58 -15.95 -4.97
N GLU A 35 10.87 -17.24 -4.86
CA GLU A 35 9.94 -18.26 -4.38
C GLU A 35 9.59 -18.03 -2.91
N GLU A 36 10.58 -17.68 -2.09
CA GLU A 36 10.37 -17.35 -0.68
C GLU A 36 9.54 -16.07 -0.52
N TRP A 37 9.78 -15.07 -1.36
CA TRP A 37 8.95 -13.86 -1.39
C TRP A 37 7.50 -14.15 -1.75
N SER A 38 7.24 -15.05 -2.70
CA SER A 38 5.87 -15.48 -3.05
C SER A 38 5.12 -16.06 -1.84
N VAL A 39 5.79 -16.90 -1.05
CA VAL A 39 5.21 -17.47 0.18
C VAL A 39 4.91 -16.36 1.22
N VAL A 40 5.82 -15.39 1.37
CA VAL A 40 5.62 -14.25 2.27
C VAL A 40 4.42 -13.40 1.82
N GLU A 41 4.33 -13.05 0.53
CA GLU A 41 3.25 -12.23 -0.01
C GLU A 41 1.88 -12.92 0.12
N ASP A 42 1.82 -14.23 -0.08
CA ASP A 42 0.60 -15.01 0.15
C ASP A 42 0.19 -15.01 1.64
N GLY A 43 1.15 -15.16 2.55
CA GLY A 43 0.92 -15.02 3.99
C GLY A 43 0.40 -13.62 4.37
N MET A 44 1.00 -12.57 3.80
CA MET A 44 0.54 -11.19 4.01
C MET A 44 -0.90 -11.00 3.51
N ARG A 45 -1.24 -11.52 2.33
CA ARG A 45 -2.59 -11.48 1.77
C ARG A 45 -3.61 -12.13 2.71
N ARG A 46 -3.33 -13.34 3.20
CA ARG A 46 -4.19 -14.04 4.15
C ARG A 46 -4.40 -13.24 5.44
N CYS A 47 -3.36 -12.58 5.95
CA CYS A 47 -3.51 -11.69 7.11
C CYS A 47 -4.50 -10.53 6.86
N TYR A 48 -4.49 -9.94 5.66
CA TYR A 48 -5.47 -8.92 5.27
C TYR A 48 -6.89 -9.50 5.16
N GLU A 49 -7.02 -10.68 4.56
CA GLU A 49 -8.30 -11.40 4.45
C GLU A 49 -8.89 -11.70 5.83
N TYR A 50 -8.09 -12.25 6.75
CA TYR A 50 -8.51 -12.50 8.13
C TYR A 50 -8.86 -11.22 8.89
N ALA A 51 -8.20 -10.10 8.57
CA ALA A 51 -8.52 -8.80 9.14
C ALA A 51 -9.74 -8.13 8.49
N GLY A 52 -10.35 -8.73 7.46
CA GLY A 52 -11.45 -8.14 6.69
C GLY A 52 -11.05 -6.85 5.97
N LYS A 53 -9.76 -6.67 5.65
CA LYS A 53 -9.22 -5.50 4.96
C LYS A 53 -8.89 -5.84 3.51
N PRO A 54 -9.13 -4.92 2.55
CA PRO A 54 -8.74 -5.15 1.18
C PRO A 54 -7.22 -5.24 1.07
N TRP A 55 -6.74 -6.24 0.33
CA TRP A 55 -5.32 -6.38 0.04
C TRP A 55 -4.83 -5.20 -0.84
N PRO A 56 -3.76 -4.47 -0.46
CA PRO A 56 -3.27 -3.32 -1.22
C PRO A 56 -2.71 -3.67 -2.61
N GLY A 57 -2.39 -4.93 -2.91
CA GLY A 57 -1.90 -5.33 -4.24
C GLY A 57 -0.44 -4.99 -4.54
N VAL A 58 0.22 -4.21 -3.68
CA VAL A 58 1.59 -3.72 -3.88
C VAL A 58 2.42 -3.99 -2.64
N VAL A 59 3.57 -4.66 -2.84
CA VAL A 59 4.55 -4.95 -1.78
C VAL A 59 5.89 -4.33 -2.18
N VAL A 60 6.42 -3.47 -1.32
CA VAL A 60 7.74 -2.84 -1.53
C VAL A 60 8.79 -3.64 -0.77
N ARG A 61 9.62 -4.37 -1.51
CA ARG A 61 10.72 -5.16 -0.96
C ARG A 61 11.94 -4.25 -0.75
N VAL A 62 12.51 -4.26 0.45
CA VAL A 62 13.68 -3.46 0.81
C VAL A 62 14.81 -4.36 1.32
N PRO A 63 16.09 -4.03 1.03
CA PRO A 63 17.22 -4.87 1.43
C PRO A 63 17.51 -4.81 2.94
N SER A 64 17.03 -3.77 3.64
CA SER A 64 17.16 -3.66 5.09
C SER A 64 16.02 -2.83 5.72
N PRO A 65 15.74 -3.01 7.02
CA PRO A 65 14.73 -2.21 7.73
C PRO A 65 15.04 -0.70 7.71
N ILE A 66 16.32 -0.33 7.74
CA ILE A 66 16.77 1.07 7.67
C ILE A 66 16.35 1.67 6.32
N VAL A 67 16.55 0.95 5.20
CA VAL A 67 16.06 1.40 3.89
C VAL A 67 14.54 1.53 3.89
N GLY A 68 13.83 0.59 4.51
CA GLY A 68 12.38 0.67 4.70
C GLY A 68 11.92 1.94 5.44
N ALA A 69 12.64 2.33 6.49
CA ALA A 69 12.34 3.52 7.29
C ALA A 69 12.43 4.83 6.47
N PHE A 70 13.26 4.87 5.43
CA PHE A 70 13.33 6.01 4.50
C PHE A 70 12.40 5.85 3.30
N ALA A 71 12.25 4.64 2.76
CA ALA A 71 11.42 4.36 1.59
C ALA A 71 9.94 4.62 1.85
N ALA A 72 9.43 4.24 3.03
CA ALA A 72 8.04 4.45 3.39
C ALA A 72 7.61 5.94 3.41
N PRO A 73 8.29 6.85 4.14
CA PRO A 73 7.94 8.27 4.12
C PRO A 73 8.16 8.92 2.75
N ALA A 74 9.20 8.54 2.01
CA ALA A 74 9.43 9.04 0.65
C ALA A 74 8.28 8.66 -0.30
N ALA A 75 7.84 7.39 -0.25
CA ALA A 75 6.70 6.93 -1.03
C ALA A 75 5.40 7.64 -0.62
N ALA A 76 5.16 7.83 0.67
CA ALA A 76 3.99 8.56 1.17
C ALA A 76 3.96 10.01 0.67
N PHE A 77 5.11 10.69 0.69
CA PHE A 77 5.26 12.05 0.19
C PHE A 77 4.96 12.14 -1.32
N GLU A 78 5.53 11.25 -2.12
CA GLU A 78 5.30 11.19 -3.57
C GLU A 78 3.83 10.93 -3.90
N ILE A 79 3.17 10.01 -3.19
CA ILE A 79 1.75 9.72 -3.35
C ILE A 79 0.90 10.96 -3.01
N ALA A 80 1.23 11.67 -1.93
CA ALA A 80 0.52 12.88 -1.52
C ALA A 80 0.68 14.01 -2.57
N LEU A 81 1.89 14.21 -3.08
CA LEU A 81 2.16 15.17 -4.15
C LEU A 81 1.34 14.85 -5.40
N ARG A 82 1.38 13.60 -5.89
CA ARG A 82 0.63 13.18 -7.07
C ARG A 82 -0.88 13.38 -6.89
N ARG A 83 -1.43 13.03 -5.73
CA ARG A 83 -2.86 13.27 -5.42
C ARG A 83 -3.21 14.75 -5.46
N ARG A 84 -2.34 15.62 -4.95
CA ARG A 84 -2.55 17.08 -4.97
C ARG A 84 -2.50 17.64 -6.38
N LEU A 85 -1.56 17.18 -7.21
CA LEU A 85 -1.43 17.61 -8.60
C LEU A 85 -2.65 17.18 -9.43
N VAL A 86 -3.10 15.93 -9.28
CA VAL A 86 -4.33 15.45 -9.92
C VAL A 86 -5.55 16.24 -9.44
N GLY A 87 -5.68 16.47 -8.13
CA GLY A 87 -6.79 17.28 -7.59
C GLY A 87 -6.79 18.72 -8.12
N GLY A 88 -5.62 19.33 -8.29
CA GLY A 88 -5.47 20.65 -8.89
C GLY A 88 -5.84 20.67 -10.37
N ALA A 89 -5.40 19.68 -11.14
CA ALA A 89 -5.73 19.55 -12.57
C ALA A 89 -7.22 19.29 -12.79
N VAL A 90 -7.83 18.39 -12.01
CA VAL A 90 -9.28 18.13 -12.05
C VAL A 90 -10.06 19.36 -11.60
N GLY A 91 -9.64 20.04 -10.53
CA GLY A 91 -10.29 21.27 -10.06
C GLY A 91 -10.20 22.42 -11.07
N GLY A 92 -9.09 22.54 -11.79
CA GLY A 92 -8.93 23.47 -12.92
C GLY A 92 -9.89 23.12 -14.05
N ALA A 93 -9.88 21.87 -14.52
CA ALA A 93 -10.75 21.42 -15.60
C ALA A 93 -12.25 21.58 -15.26
N VAL A 94 -12.66 21.31 -14.02
CA VAL A 94 -14.04 21.51 -13.56
C VAL A 94 -14.40 23.00 -13.54
N ARG A 95 -13.52 23.87 -13.03
CA ARG A 95 -13.75 25.33 -13.02
C ARG A 95 -13.81 25.91 -14.43
N ASP A 96 -12.98 25.42 -15.33
CA ASP A 96 -12.95 25.87 -16.73
C ASP A 96 -14.21 25.40 -17.47
N ALA A 97 -14.66 24.17 -17.23
CA ALA A 97 -15.94 23.67 -17.73
C ALA A 97 -17.13 24.46 -17.18
N GLU A 98 -17.13 24.77 -15.88
CA GLU A 98 -18.16 25.59 -15.23
C GLU A 98 -18.17 27.03 -15.78
N SER A 99 -17.00 27.64 -15.94
CA SER A 99 -16.86 28.99 -16.52
C SER A 99 -17.29 29.03 -17.98
N GLY A 100 -17.03 27.98 -18.75
CA GLY A 100 -17.51 27.85 -20.13
C GLY A 100 -19.04 27.72 -20.21
N ALA A 101 -19.65 26.94 -19.32
CA ALA A 101 -21.10 26.76 -19.27
C ALA A 101 -21.85 28.02 -18.80
N LEU A 102 -21.33 28.71 -17.78
CA LEU A 102 -21.94 29.94 -17.23
C LEU A 102 -21.64 31.17 -18.10
N GLY A 103 -20.45 31.24 -18.71
CA GLY A 103 -20.04 32.33 -19.59
C GLY A 103 -20.87 32.42 -20.87
N GLY A 104 -21.23 31.28 -21.47
CA GLY A 104 -22.12 31.25 -22.65
C GLY A 104 -23.53 31.73 -22.34
N THR A 105 -24.10 31.31 -21.21
CA THR A 105 -25.49 31.63 -20.85
C THR A 105 -25.69 33.07 -20.34
N VAL A 106 -24.70 33.66 -19.67
CA VAL A 106 -24.74 35.05 -19.20
C VAL A 106 -24.47 36.05 -20.33
N SER A 107 -23.59 35.70 -21.28
CA SER A 107 -23.29 36.57 -22.43
C SER A 107 -24.48 36.67 -23.39
N ASP A 108 -25.13 35.53 -23.73
CA ASP A 108 -26.33 35.53 -24.57
C ASP A 108 -27.52 36.23 -23.89
N ARG A 109 -27.70 36.04 -22.58
CA ARG A 109 -28.80 36.69 -21.85
C ARG A 109 -28.66 38.22 -21.76
N LYS A 110 -27.43 38.75 -21.67
CA LYS A 110 -27.20 40.22 -21.70
C LYS A 110 -27.37 40.80 -23.11
N SER A 111 -26.92 40.09 -24.14
CA SER A 111 -27.12 40.45 -25.56
C SER A 111 -28.61 40.56 -25.91
N ILE A 112 -29.41 39.55 -25.53
CA ILE A 112 -30.87 39.55 -25.76
C ILE A 112 -31.56 40.69 -24.99
N ARG A 113 -31.12 41.01 -23.77
CA ARG A 113 -31.72 42.09 -22.97
C ARG A 113 -31.38 43.49 -23.47
N LEU A 114 -30.22 43.70 -24.11
CA LEU A 114 -29.87 45.00 -24.69
C LEU A 114 -30.60 45.27 -26.00
N ASN A 115 -30.77 44.25 -26.86
CA ASN A 115 -31.48 44.40 -28.15
C ASN A 115 -33.00 44.53 -28.01
N ALA A 116 -33.59 44.22 -26.86
CA ALA A 116 -35.02 44.40 -26.60
C ALA A 116 -35.38 45.82 -26.08
N CYS A 117 -34.38 46.67 -25.82
CA CYS A 117 -34.57 48.03 -25.30
C CYS A 117 -34.20 49.14 -26.31
N ASN A 118 -34.03 48.81 -27.59
CA ASN A 118 -33.72 49.78 -28.66
C ASN A 118 -34.79 49.74 -29.76
#